data_AF-A0A7D9J1G7-F1
#
_entry.id   AF-A0A7D9J1G7-F1
#
_cell.length_a   1.000
_cell.length_b   1.000
_cell.length_c   1.000
_cell.angle_alpha   90.00
_cell.angle_beta   90.00
_cell.angle_gamma   90.00
#
_symmetry.space_group_name_H-M   'P 1'
#
loop_
_entity.id
_entity.type
_entity.pdbx_description
1 polymer ?
#
loop_
_entity_poly.entity_id
_entity_poly.type
_entity_poly.pdbx_seq_one_letter_code
_entity_poly.pdbx_strand_id
1 'polypeptide(L)'
;MGVVVENKSSYCHQLMTCAADGSLLFWDTRPTKSAHQSQLTSVNKPVVLTVSNPLKQLDLTWKPILKVSVSHITGSGEFGPTKFSLAERHGDRSSIKQPDNDKEAGNLNRTVSMTGKKDQGKVLENIATMLFVGTESGDVVYMDWKLSKDSDSGKFTVSKPELVLAAHEGLVCVLQRSPFFKDILLSIGGWTFAIWKEGVSTGPLLESASFPVRLTAGAWSPTRPGVFFVTRADGNVDVWDLLDKSHEPSLTQNVTSALITSVNPYQVSSKQQLLSIGDNVGTLHIMEVPWNLRRPSVNEKNIIENFFEREVSRLKFVEERRKIRAKETVNNKENEKPKEKAQVDTKKLIDEQESEWEAKARQEYQNYLEMEKRFLEELGIREPDNDL
;
A
#
# COMPACT_ATOMS: atom_id res chain seq x y z
N MET A 1 7.08 -12.40 24.78
CA MET A 1 6.14 -12.36 23.64
C MET A 1 6.33 -11.02 22.97
N GLY A 2 6.48 -10.98 21.64
CA GLY A 2 6.79 -9.73 20.92
C GLY A 2 8.23 -9.24 21.06
N VAL A 3 9.18 -10.14 21.32
CA VAL A 3 10.60 -9.81 21.48
C VAL A 3 11.40 -10.55 20.42
N VAL A 4 12.29 -9.84 19.73
CA VAL A 4 13.19 -10.44 18.74
C VAL A 4 14.43 -10.96 19.45
N VAL A 5 14.76 -12.23 19.21
CA VAL A 5 15.91 -12.92 19.80
C VAL A 5 16.74 -13.56 18.70
N GLU A 6 18.03 -13.70 18.94
CA GLU A 6 18.93 -14.40 18.03
C GLU A 6 18.55 -15.88 17.87
N ASN A 7 18.42 -16.33 16.62
CA ASN A 7 18.16 -17.73 16.32
C ASN A 7 19.45 -18.55 16.28
N LYS A 8 19.87 -19.06 17.45
CA LYS A 8 21.08 -19.88 17.61
C LYS A 8 21.06 -21.20 16.81
N SER A 9 19.89 -21.74 16.47
CA SER A 9 19.80 -23.00 15.72
C SER A 9 19.97 -22.82 14.21
N SER A 10 19.91 -21.58 13.71
CA SER A 10 19.96 -21.23 12.28
C SER A 10 18.86 -21.87 11.41
N TYR A 11 17.90 -22.59 11.99
CA TYR A 11 16.74 -23.15 11.30
C TYR A 11 15.53 -22.21 11.42
N CYS A 12 14.86 -21.93 10.31
CA CYS A 12 13.62 -21.15 10.31
C CYS A 12 12.42 -22.10 10.55
N HIS A 13 11.77 -21.95 11.70
CA HIS A 13 10.54 -22.69 12.04
C HIS A 13 9.34 -21.76 12.24
N GLN A 14 9.50 -20.47 11.96
CA GLN A 14 8.45 -19.49 12.12
C GLN A 14 7.90 -19.09 10.75
N LEU A 15 6.59 -18.92 10.69
CA LEU A 15 5.90 -18.40 9.53
C LEU A 15 4.95 -17.29 9.97
N MET A 16 4.70 -16.35 9.06
CA MET A 16 3.76 -15.27 9.27
C MET A 16 2.64 -15.40 8.23
N THR A 17 1.40 -15.13 8.64
CA THR A 17 0.23 -15.11 7.75
C THR A 17 -0.57 -13.83 7.98
N CYS A 18 -1.35 -13.44 6.99
CA CYS A 18 -2.30 -12.35 7.09
C CYS A 18 -3.68 -12.83 6.63
N ALA A 19 -4.72 -12.19 7.12
CA ALA A 19 -6.10 -12.47 6.72
C ALA A 19 -6.91 -11.18 6.63
N ALA A 20 -7.99 -11.23 5.84
CA ALA A 20 -8.90 -10.10 5.62
C ALA A 20 -9.68 -9.68 6.87
N ASP A 21 -9.63 -10.47 7.95
CA ASP A 21 -10.22 -10.18 9.26
C ASP A 21 -9.38 -9.20 10.10
N GLY A 22 -8.44 -8.48 9.49
CA GLY A 22 -7.55 -7.55 10.18
C GLY A 22 -6.37 -8.19 10.88
N SER A 23 -6.20 -9.52 10.82
CA SER A 23 -5.16 -10.20 11.59
C SER A 23 -3.87 -10.49 10.81
N LEU A 24 -2.75 -10.21 11.49
CA LEU A 24 -1.42 -10.75 11.21
C LEU A 24 -1.08 -11.77 12.30
N LEU A 25 -0.79 -13.00 11.88
CA LEU A 25 -0.53 -14.11 12.79
C LEU A 25 0.89 -14.62 12.59
N PHE A 26 1.59 -14.81 13.70
CA PHE A 26 2.91 -15.42 13.74
C PHE A 26 2.76 -16.82 14.31
N TRP A 27 3.45 -17.78 13.72
CA TRP A 27 3.34 -19.19 14.05
C TRP A 27 4.73 -19.78 14.28
N ASP A 28 4.79 -20.83 15.09
CA ASP A 28 5.99 -21.63 15.31
C ASP A 28 5.62 -23.10 15.04
N THR A 29 6.27 -23.71 14.06
CA THR A 29 5.97 -25.07 13.60
C THR A 29 6.60 -26.14 14.48
N ARG A 30 7.40 -25.76 15.48
CA ARG A 30 8.01 -26.71 16.41
C ARG A 30 6.95 -27.34 17.33
N PRO A 31 7.07 -28.63 17.67
CA PRO A 31 6.14 -29.29 18.58
C PRO A 31 6.05 -28.59 19.94
N THR A 32 4.83 -28.37 20.42
CA THR A 32 4.61 -27.92 21.79
C THR A 32 4.91 -29.05 22.77
N LYS A 33 5.37 -28.74 24.00
CA LYS A 33 5.72 -29.76 25.01
C LYS A 33 4.59 -30.75 25.31
N SER A 34 3.32 -30.31 25.18
CA SER A 34 2.13 -31.15 25.31
C SER A 34 1.98 -32.18 24.18
N ALA A 35 2.38 -31.83 22.95
CA ALA A 35 2.35 -32.75 21.80
C ALA A 35 3.47 -33.81 21.88
N HIS A 36 4.57 -33.51 22.57
CA HIS A 36 5.64 -34.49 22.81
C HIS A 36 5.28 -35.51 23.89
N GLN A 37 4.51 -35.12 24.93
CA GLN A 37 4.06 -36.06 25.95
C GLN A 37 3.07 -37.09 25.39
N SER A 38 2.19 -36.71 24.47
CA SER A 38 1.28 -37.66 23.81
C SER A 38 2.03 -38.66 22.91
N GLN A 39 3.12 -38.24 22.24
CA GLN A 39 3.97 -39.13 21.43
C GLN A 39 4.67 -40.21 22.27
N LEU A 40 5.14 -39.90 23.48
CA LEU A 40 5.77 -40.88 24.37
C LEU A 40 4.78 -41.93 24.89
N THR A 41 3.51 -41.55 25.08
CA THR A 41 2.48 -42.50 25.56
C THR A 41 1.93 -43.46 24.49
N SER A 42 2.07 -43.15 23.20
CA SER A 42 1.57 -44.02 22.12
C SER A 42 2.53 -45.15 21.72
N VAL A 43 3.78 -45.13 22.19
CA VAL A 43 4.79 -46.16 21.85
C VAL A 43 4.50 -47.52 22.48
N ASN A 44 3.66 -47.59 23.52
CA ASN A 44 3.36 -48.82 24.27
C ASN A 44 2.03 -49.50 23.91
N LYS A 45 1.40 -49.19 22.76
CA LYS A 45 0.20 -49.92 22.30
C LYS A 45 0.48 -50.73 21.04
N PRO A 46 0.02 -51.99 20.97
CA PRO A 46 0.22 -52.84 19.80
C PRO A 46 -0.42 -52.18 18.57
N VAL A 47 0.34 -52.14 17.47
CA VAL A 47 -0.05 -51.51 16.21
C VAL A 47 -1.17 -52.33 15.58
N VAL A 48 -2.40 -51.82 15.68
CA VAL A 48 -3.52 -52.26 14.85
C VAL A 48 -3.44 -51.46 13.55
N LEU A 49 -3.25 -52.15 12.42
CA LEU A 49 -3.26 -51.59 11.06
C LEU A 49 -4.68 -51.12 10.69
N THR A 50 -5.14 -50.06 11.34
CA THR A 50 -6.20 -49.21 10.79
C THR A 50 -5.50 -48.08 10.04
N VAL A 51 -6.01 -47.73 8.85
CA VAL A 51 -5.53 -46.61 8.05
C VAL A 51 -5.92 -45.30 8.76
N SER A 52 -5.32 -45.04 9.92
CA SER A 52 -5.46 -43.79 10.63
C SER A 52 -4.61 -42.76 9.90
N ASN A 53 -5.23 -41.68 9.42
CA ASN A 53 -4.56 -40.58 8.73
C ASN A 53 -3.32 -40.15 9.55
N PRO A 54 -2.09 -40.29 9.02
CA PRO A 54 -0.85 -40.02 9.75
C PRO A 54 -0.73 -38.56 10.21
N LEU A 55 -1.58 -37.66 9.68
CA LEU A 55 -1.60 -36.23 9.99
C LEU A 55 -2.63 -35.86 11.08
N LYS A 56 -3.42 -36.81 11.61
CA LYS A 56 -4.43 -36.52 12.65
C LYS A 56 -3.81 -35.94 13.93
N GLN A 57 -2.54 -36.22 14.18
CA GLN A 57 -1.79 -35.66 15.32
C GLN A 57 -1.35 -34.22 15.11
N LEU A 58 -1.39 -33.71 13.88
CA LEU A 58 -1.07 -32.32 13.54
C LEU A 58 -2.34 -31.44 13.48
N ASP A 59 -3.50 -32.07 13.39
CA ASP A 59 -4.80 -31.41 13.27
C ASP A 59 -5.08 -30.48 14.47
N LEU A 60 -5.31 -29.20 14.19
CA LEU A 60 -5.56 -28.13 15.16
C LEU A 60 -4.51 -27.97 16.28
N THR A 61 -3.29 -28.47 16.08
CA THR A 61 -2.24 -28.41 17.12
C THR A 61 -1.48 -27.10 17.16
N TRP A 62 -1.39 -26.38 16.04
CA TRP A 62 -0.68 -25.11 15.96
C TRP A 62 -1.57 -23.97 16.41
N LYS A 63 -1.08 -23.19 17.37
CA LYS A 63 -1.68 -21.92 17.79
C LYS A 63 -0.71 -20.80 17.45
N PRO A 64 -1.21 -19.64 16.99
CA PRO A 64 -0.33 -18.51 16.72
C PRO A 64 0.36 -18.07 18.00
N ILE A 65 1.66 -17.80 17.93
CA ILE A 65 2.47 -17.30 19.04
C ILE A 65 2.25 -15.80 19.29
N LEU A 66 1.77 -15.08 18.27
CA LEU A 66 1.43 -13.67 18.33
C LEU A 66 0.32 -13.39 17.31
N LYS A 67 -0.70 -12.64 17.75
CA LYS A 67 -1.73 -12.05 16.90
C LYS A 67 -1.60 -10.53 16.96
N VAL A 68 -1.43 -9.91 15.81
CA VAL A 68 -1.35 -8.46 15.60
C VAL A 68 -2.57 -8.02 14.80
N SER A 69 -3.22 -6.95 15.22
CA SER A 69 -4.35 -6.34 14.49
C SER A 69 -3.85 -5.15 13.67
N VAL A 70 -4.25 -5.09 12.40
CA VAL A 70 -3.96 -3.98 11.48
C VAL A 70 -5.08 -2.95 11.59
N SER A 71 -5.04 -2.18 12.67
CA SER A 71 -6.08 -1.19 13.01
C SER A 71 -5.94 0.11 12.22
N HIS A 72 -7.05 0.84 12.05
CA HIS A 72 -7.00 2.19 11.49
C HIS A 72 -6.27 3.16 12.43
N ILE A 73 -5.60 4.18 11.87
CA ILE A 73 -4.88 5.20 12.66
C ILE A 73 -5.82 5.99 13.60
N THR A 74 -7.09 6.15 13.20
CA THR A 74 -8.15 6.78 13.99
C THR A 74 -8.64 5.90 15.15
N GLY A 75 -8.28 4.61 15.17
CA GLY A 75 -8.63 3.64 16.21
C GLY A 75 -10.00 2.97 16.05
N SER A 76 -10.80 3.35 15.04
CA SER A 76 -12.08 2.71 14.75
C SER A 76 -11.96 1.83 13.50
N GLY A 77 -12.09 0.52 13.67
CA GLY A 77 -12.04 -0.46 12.58
C GLY A 77 -10.65 -1.05 12.33
N GLU A 78 -10.63 -2.08 11.49
CA GLU A 78 -9.44 -2.79 11.06
C GLU A 78 -9.40 -2.82 9.52
N PHE A 79 -8.20 -2.75 8.96
CA PHE A 79 -8.00 -2.98 7.53
C PHE A 79 -8.16 -4.48 7.22
N GLY A 80 -8.35 -4.85 5.96
CA GLY A 80 -8.28 -6.24 5.50
C GLY A 80 -6.94 -6.56 4.84
N PRO A 81 -5.92 -7.07 5.56
CA PRO A 81 -4.62 -7.47 5.01
C PRO A 81 -4.69 -8.56 3.94
N THR A 82 -4.00 -8.35 2.83
CA THR A 82 -3.90 -9.34 1.74
C THR A 82 -2.46 -9.69 1.37
N LYS A 83 -1.52 -8.77 1.63
CA LYS A 83 -0.08 -8.93 1.41
C LYS A 83 0.70 -8.23 2.51
N PHE A 84 1.92 -8.68 2.76
CA PHE A 84 2.85 -7.98 3.65
C PHE A 84 4.30 -8.11 3.17
N SER A 85 5.11 -7.15 3.58
CA SER A 85 6.55 -7.10 3.28
C SER A 85 7.36 -6.66 4.49
N LEU A 86 8.16 -7.59 5.01
CA LEU A 86 9.14 -7.35 6.07
C LEU A 86 10.50 -7.00 5.44
N ALA A 87 11.27 -6.12 6.10
CA ALA A 87 12.65 -5.80 5.71
C ALA A 87 13.58 -6.99 5.92
N GLU A 88 13.49 -7.63 7.08
CA GLU A 88 14.35 -8.74 7.48
C GLU A 88 13.62 -10.07 7.23
N ARG A 89 13.71 -10.60 6.00
CA ARG A 89 13.12 -11.91 5.65
C ARG A 89 14.06 -13.07 6.00
N HIS A 90 15.34 -12.92 5.63
CA HIS A 90 16.47 -13.77 6.02
C HIS A 90 17.72 -12.92 5.83
N GLY A 91 18.47 -12.64 6.90
CA GLY A 91 19.75 -11.91 6.78
C GLY A 91 20.72 -12.60 5.82
N ASP A 92 21.71 -11.86 5.32
CA ASP A 92 22.73 -12.39 4.41
C ASP A 92 23.50 -13.55 5.07
N ARG A 93 23.26 -14.77 4.56
CA ARG A 93 23.89 -16.00 5.04
C ARG A 93 25.37 -16.10 4.67
N SER A 94 25.89 -15.20 3.82
CA SER A 94 27.32 -15.16 3.47
C SER A 94 28.22 -14.81 4.66
N SER A 95 27.66 -14.16 5.68
CA SER A 95 28.35 -13.80 6.94
C SER A 95 28.46 -14.95 7.96
N ILE A 96 27.82 -16.09 7.68
CA ILE A 96 27.96 -17.29 8.50
C ILE A 96 29.33 -17.87 8.21
N LYS A 97 30.31 -17.59 9.10
CA LYS A 97 31.56 -18.35 9.14
C LYS A 97 31.18 -19.83 9.20
N GLN A 98 31.58 -20.61 8.19
CA GLN A 98 31.52 -22.07 8.31
C GLN A 98 32.27 -22.43 9.60
N PRO A 99 31.71 -23.29 10.47
CA PRO A 99 32.46 -23.75 11.63
C PRO A 99 33.76 -24.37 11.12
N ASP A 100 34.88 -23.88 11.65
CA ASP A 100 36.20 -24.44 11.36
C ASP A 100 36.16 -25.96 11.55
N ASN A 101 36.87 -26.65 10.65
CA ASN A 101 37.00 -28.10 10.60
C ASN A 101 37.42 -28.70 11.95
N ASP A 102 36.46 -29.05 12.79
CA ASP A 102 36.65 -30.10 13.79
C ASP A 102 36.42 -31.45 13.11
N LYS A 103 37.54 -32.13 12.88
CA LYS A 103 37.63 -33.49 12.39
C LYS A 103 36.89 -34.44 13.33
N GLU A 104 35.62 -34.70 13.06
CA GLU A 104 34.94 -35.93 13.50
C GLU A 104 33.72 -36.20 12.60
N ALA A 105 34.02 -36.60 11.36
CA ALA A 105 33.05 -37.27 10.50
C ALA A 105 32.75 -38.65 11.09
N GLY A 106 31.64 -38.78 11.83
CA GLY A 106 31.26 -40.05 12.41
C GLY A 106 30.00 -40.04 13.28
N ASN A 107 28.85 -39.63 12.73
CA ASN A 107 27.54 -40.30 12.91
C ASN A 107 26.37 -39.39 12.54
N LEU A 108 25.51 -39.90 11.65
CA LEU A 108 24.13 -39.48 11.50
C LEU A 108 23.41 -39.59 12.86
N ASN A 109 22.50 -38.66 13.12
CA ASN A 109 21.63 -38.53 14.32
C ASN A 109 22.16 -37.62 15.42
N ARG A 110 22.28 -36.31 15.14
CA ARG A 110 22.11 -35.29 16.18
C ARG A 110 20.63 -35.15 16.51
N THR A 111 20.13 -36.04 17.37
CA THR A 111 18.88 -35.83 18.10
C THR A 111 19.10 -34.60 18.98
N VAL A 112 18.54 -33.46 18.58
CA VAL A 112 18.60 -32.24 19.38
C VAL A 112 17.86 -32.52 20.68
N SER A 113 18.59 -32.53 21.79
CA SER A 113 18.04 -32.66 23.14
C SER A 113 16.96 -31.60 23.37
N MET A 114 15.70 -32.04 23.40
CA MET A 114 14.48 -31.24 23.58
C MET A 114 14.22 -30.91 25.06
N THR A 115 15.26 -30.62 25.84
CA THR A 115 15.12 -30.25 27.26
C THR A 115 16.18 -29.22 27.67
N GLY A 116 16.08 -28.01 27.12
CA GLY A 116 16.82 -26.83 27.60
C GLY A 116 15.88 -25.79 28.20
N LYS A 117 16.29 -25.14 29.29
CA LYS A 117 15.61 -24.01 29.96
C LYS A 117 15.18 -22.92 28.97
N LYS A 118 14.25 -22.03 29.38
CA LYS A 118 13.94 -20.77 28.68
C LYS A 118 15.23 -19.94 28.52
N ASP A 119 16.05 -20.26 27.54
CA ASP A 119 17.11 -19.39 27.07
C ASP A 119 16.38 -18.30 26.28
N GLN A 120 15.89 -17.29 27.01
CA GLN A 120 15.50 -16.03 26.39
C GLN A 120 16.80 -15.46 25.85
N GLY A 121 17.16 -15.86 24.63
CA GLY A 121 18.36 -15.39 23.95
C GLY A 121 18.43 -13.86 24.03
N LYS A 122 19.65 -13.32 23.93
CA LYS A 122 19.87 -11.87 24.05
C LYS A 122 18.89 -11.13 23.13
N VAL A 123 18.11 -10.24 23.74
CA VAL A 123 17.14 -9.41 23.03
C VAL A 123 17.90 -8.51 22.07
N LEU A 124 17.45 -8.50 20.82
CA LEU A 124 18.06 -7.70 19.77
C LEU A 124 17.34 -6.36 19.71
N GLU A 125 18.08 -5.28 20.03
CA GLU A 125 17.51 -3.93 20.16
C GLU A 125 17.49 -3.14 18.84
N ASN A 126 18.27 -3.56 17.83
CA ASN A 126 18.40 -2.89 16.53
C ASN A 126 17.94 -3.76 15.36
N ILE A 127 16.73 -4.33 15.45
CA ILE A 127 16.11 -5.05 14.33
C ILE A 127 14.94 -4.26 13.79
N ALA A 128 14.86 -4.16 12.47
CA ALA A 128 13.70 -3.61 11.79
C ALA A 128 12.49 -4.54 12.02
N THR A 129 11.62 -4.15 12.94
CA THR A 129 10.33 -4.80 13.20
C THR A 129 9.20 -4.14 12.41
N MET A 130 9.51 -3.13 11.62
CA MET A 130 8.55 -2.48 10.74
C MET A 130 8.22 -3.35 9.53
N LEU A 131 6.96 -3.36 9.14
CA LEU A 131 6.48 -4.01 7.94
C LEU A 131 5.51 -3.12 7.17
N PHE A 132 5.41 -3.40 5.87
CA PHE A 132 4.32 -2.89 5.04
C PHE A 132 3.24 -3.95 4.89
N VAL A 133 1.98 -3.53 4.92
CA VAL A 133 0.80 -4.37 4.72
C VAL A 133 -0.04 -3.75 3.60
N GLY A 134 -0.40 -4.54 2.60
CA GLY A 134 -1.33 -4.16 1.55
C GLY A 134 -2.72 -4.65 1.89
N THR A 135 -3.74 -3.84 1.62
CA THR A 135 -5.13 -4.11 2.02
C THR A 135 -6.03 -4.44 0.84
N GLU A 136 -7.23 -4.95 1.12
CA GLU A 136 -8.30 -5.18 0.13
C GLU A 136 -8.83 -3.87 -0.47
N SER A 137 -8.76 -2.78 0.28
CA SER A 137 -9.23 -1.45 -0.14
C SER A 137 -8.23 -0.71 -1.03
N GLY A 138 -6.97 -1.17 -1.09
CA GLY A 138 -5.91 -0.52 -1.86
C GLY A 138 -4.96 0.36 -1.05
N ASP A 139 -5.06 0.31 0.27
CA ASP A 139 -4.13 1.00 1.17
C ASP A 139 -2.84 0.20 1.37
N VAL A 140 -1.73 0.92 1.54
CA VAL A 140 -0.47 0.40 2.03
C VAL A 140 -0.23 0.97 3.42
N VAL A 141 -0.24 0.09 4.43
CA VAL A 141 -0.09 0.41 5.85
C VAL A 141 1.33 0.09 6.28
N TYR A 142 2.01 1.05 6.90
CA TYR A 142 3.32 0.88 7.51
C TYR A 142 3.18 0.84 9.03
N MET A 143 3.60 -0.26 9.65
CA MET A 143 3.40 -0.49 11.08
C MET A 143 4.50 -1.35 11.69
N ASP A 144 4.67 -1.21 13.01
CA ASP A 144 5.48 -2.13 13.81
C ASP A 144 4.61 -3.31 14.28
N TRP A 145 5.12 -4.54 14.18
CA TRP A 145 4.47 -5.69 14.80
C TRP A 145 4.90 -5.92 16.25
N LYS A 146 5.95 -5.24 16.71
CA LYS A 146 6.46 -5.34 18.08
C LYS A 146 5.42 -4.82 19.07
N LEU A 147 5.25 -5.55 20.17
CA LEU A 147 4.34 -5.15 21.23
C LEU A 147 4.98 -4.09 22.11
N SER A 148 4.31 -2.96 22.27
CA SER A 148 4.64 -1.92 23.25
C SER A 148 3.73 -2.04 24.47
N LYS A 149 4.26 -1.67 25.64
CA LYS A 149 3.43 -1.56 26.84
C LYS A 149 2.65 -0.24 26.75
N ASP A 150 1.34 -0.35 26.69
CA ASP A 150 0.46 0.81 26.73
C ASP A 150 0.57 1.51 28.10
N SER A 151 0.78 2.82 28.10
CA SER A 151 0.98 3.61 29.32
C SER A 151 -0.26 3.61 30.20
N ASP A 152 -1.44 3.56 29.57
CA ASP A 152 -2.72 3.78 30.24
C ASP A 152 -3.31 2.47 30.76
N SER A 153 -3.29 1.41 29.94
CA SER A 153 -3.84 0.09 30.34
C SER A 153 -2.82 -0.86 30.95
N GLY A 154 -1.51 -0.59 30.79
CA GLY A 154 -0.43 -1.50 31.17
C GLY A 154 -0.40 -2.82 30.37
N LYS A 155 -1.29 -2.98 29.39
CA LYS A 155 -1.36 -4.16 28.51
C LYS A 155 -0.35 -4.02 27.39
N PHE A 156 0.14 -5.16 26.90
CA PHE A 156 0.95 -5.20 25.70
C PHE A 156 0.04 -5.15 24.48
N THR A 157 0.11 -4.05 23.74
CA THR A 157 -0.64 -3.82 22.51
C THR A 157 0.32 -3.48 21.38
N VAL A 158 -0.13 -3.69 20.16
CA VAL A 158 0.59 -3.24 18.97
C VAL A 158 0.39 -1.73 18.86
N SER A 159 1.45 -1.00 18.54
CA SER A 159 1.34 0.43 18.26
C SER A 159 0.42 0.67 17.06
N LYS A 160 -0.27 1.80 17.05
CA LYS A 160 -1.02 2.24 15.88
C LYS A 160 -0.08 2.31 14.65
N PRO A 161 -0.58 2.12 13.43
CA PRO A 161 0.23 2.30 12.23
C PRO A 161 0.88 3.67 12.20
N GLU A 162 2.13 3.73 11.74
CA GLU A 162 2.88 4.97 11.60
C GLU A 162 2.41 5.76 10.37
N LEU A 163 2.07 5.04 9.30
CA LEU A 163 1.68 5.63 8.02
C LEU A 163 0.64 4.75 7.32
N VAL A 164 -0.36 5.39 6.72
CA VAL A 164 -1.35 4.76 5.83
C VAL A 164 -1.35 5.53 4.53
N LEU A 165 -1.11 4.84 3.42
CA LEU A 165 -1.01 5.40 2.09
C LEU A 165 -2.13 4.85 1.22
N ALA A 166 -3.00 5.72 0.70
CA ALA A 166 -3.97 5.35 -0.32
C ALA A 166 -3.22 5.11 -1.64
N ALA A 167 -2.75 3.88 -1.84
CA ALA A 167 -1.77 3.54 -2.87
C ALA A 167 -2.43 3.14 -4.20
N HIS A 168 -3.57 2.47 -4.13
CA HIS A 168 -4.24 1.89 -5.29
C HIS A 168 -5.76 1.98 -5.17
N GLU A 169 -6.43 1.95 -6.31
CA GLU A 169 -7.87 1.77 -6.38
C GLU A 169 -8.20 0.27 -6.40
N GLY A 170 -8.42 -0.29 -5.21
CA GLY A 170 -8.74 -1.70 -4.99
C GLY A 170 -7.56 -2.56 -4.52
N LEU A 171 -7.80 -3.85 -4.38
CA LEU A 171 -6.90 -4.84 -3.76
C LEU A 171 -5.43 -4.66 -4.14
N VAL A 172 -4.57 -4.52 -3.11
CA VAL A 172 -3.12 -4.66 -3.27
C VAL A 172 -2.78 -6.14 -3.50
N CYS A 173 -2.44 -6.49 -4.74
CA CYS A 173 -2.11 -7.86 -5.13
C CYS A 173 -0.62 -8.18 -4.98
N VAL A 174 0.26 -7.17 -5.00
CA VAL A 174 1.71 -7.33 -4.82
C VAL A 174 2.24 -6.32 -3.82
N LEU A 175 3.15 -6.76 -2.95
CA LEU A 175 3.88 -5.91 -2.02
C LEU A 175 5.28 -6.47 -1.74
N GLN A 176 6.27 -6.04 -2.51
CA GLN A 176 7.62 -6.63 -2.51
C GLN A 176 8.71 -5.57 -2.32
N ARG A 177 9.55 -5.74 -1.30
CA ARG A 177 10.78 -4.95 -1.15
C ARG A 177 11.80 -5.32 -2.23
N SER A 178 12.58 -4.34 -2.66
CA SER A 178 13.65 -4.55 -3.63
C SER A 178 14.71 -5.52 -3.06
N PRO A 179 15.21 -6.48 -3.86
CA PRO A 179 16.35 -7.32 -3.48
C PRO A 179 17.65 -6.53 -3.27
N PHE A 180 17.74 -5.31 -3.81
CA PHE A 180 18.95 -4.50 -3.84
C PHE A 180 18.93 -3.30 -2.88
N PHE A 181 17.74 -2.79 -2.57
CA PHE A 181 17.52 -1.63 -1.70
C PHE A 181 16.50 -2.00 -0.62
N LYS A 182 16.95 -2.04 0.64
CA LYS A 182 16.10 -2.47 1.75
C LYS A 182 14.92 -1.53 1.97
N ASP A 183 15.09 -0.25 1.69
CA ASP A 183 14.13 0.84 1.89
C ASP A 183 13.16 1.01 0.71
N ILE A 184 13.34 0.31 -0.43
CA ILE A 184 12.48 0.46 -1.60
C ILE A 184 11.44 -0.65 -1.68
N LEU A 185 10.20 -0.28 -1.96
CA LEU A 185 9.04 -1.18 -2.01
C LEU A 185 8.29 -1.02 -3.33
N LEU A 186 7.93 -2.12 -3.97
CA LEU A 186 6.98 -2.17 -5.09
C LEU A 186 5.61 -2.61 -4.56
N SER A 187 4.57 -1.87 -4.92
CA SER A 187 3.19 -2.29 -4.76
C SER A 187 2.47 -2.30 -6.10
N ILE A 188 1.53 -3.23 -6.26
CA ILE A 188 0.65 -3.33 -7.43
C ILE A 188 -0.76 -3.56 -6.91
N GLY A 189 -1.71 -2.80 -7.44
CA GLY A 189 -3.12 -2.92 -7.10
C GLY A 189 -3.99 -2.25 -8.17
N GLY A 190 -5.14 -2.88 -8.46
CA GLY A 190 -6.03 -2.39 -9.52
C GLY A 190 -5.30 -2.23 -10.87
N TRP A 191 -5.25 -1.00 -11.37
CA TRP A 191 -4.68 -0.66 -12.68
C TRP A 191 -3.36 0.10 -12.60
N THR A 192 -2.74 0.21 -11.42
CA THR A 192 -1.49 0.94 -11.23
C THR A 192 -0.47 0.13 -10.45
N PHE A 193 0.80 0.48 -10.63
CA PHE A 193 1.86 0.09 -9.70
C PHE A 193 2.51 1.35 -9.14
N ALA A 194 3.11 1.21 -7.96
CA ALA A 194 3.82 2.29 -7.31
C ALA A 194 5.10 1.78 -6.64
N ILE A 195 6.14 2.61 -6.69
CA ILE A 195 7.42 2.41 -6.02
C ILE A 195 7.51 3.40 -4.87
N TRP A 196 7.72 2.89 -3.66
CA TRP A 196 7.77 3.64 -2.42
C TRP A 196 9.16 3.57 -1.81
N LYS A 197 9.45 4.53 -0.94
CA LYS A 197 10.64 4.51 -0.08
C LYS A 197 10.25 4.62 1.38
N GLU A 198 10.78 3.73 2.20
CA GLU A 198 10.64 3.74 3.64
C GLU A 198 11.19 5.06 4.22
N GLY A 199 10.45 5.66 5.14
CA GLY A 199 10.76 6.99 5.69
C GLY A 199 10.29 8.18 4.83
N VAL A 200 9.66 7.94 3.66
CA VAL A 200 9.06 8.99 2.83
C VAL A 200 7.55 8.91 2.91
N SER A 201 6.91 9.88 3.56
CA SER A 201 5.45 9.94 3.77
C SER A 201 4.71 10.82 2.77
N THR A 202 5.42 11.55 1.92
CA THR A 202 4.84 12.51 0.97
C THR A 202 4.14 11.89 -0.22
N GLY A 203 4.43 10.61 -0.53
CA GLY A 203 3.87 9.88 -1.67
C GLY A 203 4.87 8.88 -2.28
N PRO A 204 4.48 8.20 -3.36
CA PRO A 204 5.35 7.26 -4.06
C PRO A 204 6.48 7.99 -4.79
N LEU A 205 7.65 7.36 -4.88
CA LEU A 205 8.75 7.85 -5.72
C LEU A 205 8.38 7.82 -7.20
N LEU A 206 7.68 6.76 -7.59
CA LEU A 206 7.18 6.57 -8.94
C LEU A 206 5.82 5.90 -8.87
N GLU A 207 4.87 6.45 -9.61
CA GLU A 207 3.53 5.90 -9.77
C GLU A 207 3.27 5.78 -11.27
N SER A 208 2.75 4.63 -11.69
CA SER A 208 2.42 4.43 -13.09
C SER A 208 1.17 5.21 -13.47
N ALA A 209 1.05 5.55 -14.76
CA ALA A 209 -0.26 5.86 -15.30
C ALA A 209 -1.22 4.66 -15.12
N SER A 210 -2.51 4.92 -15.12
CA SER A 210 -3.53 3.87 -15.09
C SER A 210 -3.47 3.06 -16.39
N PHE A 211 -3.31 1.76 -16.26
CA PHE A 211 -3.28 0.84 -17.39
C PHE A 211 -4.70 0.63 -17.95
N PRO A 212 -4.83 0.29 -19.24
CA PRO A 212 -6.14 -0.06 -19.82
C PRO A 212 -6.67 -1.41 -19.30
N VAL A 213 -5.78 -2.27 -18.78
CA VAL A 213 -6.07 -3.61 -18.29
C VAL A 213 -5.54 -3.74 -16.87
N ARG A 214 -6.30 -4.44 -16.01
CA ARG A 214 -5.93 -4.64 -14.61
C ARG A 214 -4.60 -5.37 -14.48
N LEU A 215 -3.76 -4.91 -13.55
CA LEU A 215 -2.51 -5.56 -13.19
C LEU A 215 -2.78 -6.69 -12.19
N THR A 216 -2.08 -7.81 -12.33
CA THR A 216 -2.43 -9.04 -11.60
C THR A 216 -1.33 -9.57 -10.70
N ALA A 217 -0.09 -9.50 -11.15
CA ALA A 217 1.08 -9.91 -10.39
C ALA A 217 2.30 -9.09 -10.83
N GLY A 218 3.40 -9.24 -10.12
CA GLY A 218 4.65 -8.57 -10.44
C GLY A 218 5.75 -8.96 -9.47
N ALA A 219 6.98 -8.72 -9.90
CA ALA A 219 8.16 -9.05 -9.13
C ALA A 219 9.38 -8.24 -9.55
N TRP A 220 10.25 -7.92 -8.60
CA TRP A 220 11.57 -7.38 -8.90
C TRP A 220 12.44 -8.39 -9.63
N SER A 221 13.31 -7.92 -10.53
CA SER A 221 14.39 -8.74 -11.05
C SER A 221 15.37 -9.10 -9.94
N PRO A 222 15.84 -10.36 -9.85
CA PRO A 222 16.87 -10.76 -8.90
C PRO A 222 18.28 -10.35 -9.34
N THR A 223 18.46 -9.90 -10.58
CA THR A 223 19.79 -9.65 -11.19
C THR A 223 20.08 -8.18 -11.50
N ARG A 224 19.04 -7.37 -11.71
CA ARG A 224 19.16 -5.94 -12.04
C ARG A 224 18.31 -5.08 -11.09
N PRO A 225 18.89 -4.05 -10.44
CA PRO A 225 18.19 -3.25 -9.44
C PRO A 225 17.14 -2.29 -10.01
N GLY A 226 17.24 -1.94 -11.29
CA GLY A 226 16.29 -1.06 -11.98
C GLY A 226 15.20 -1.79 -12.75
N VAL A 227 15.17 -3.13 -12.71
CA VAL A 227 14.27 -3.95 -13.53
C VAL A 227 13.22 -4.66 -12.69
N PHE A 228 11.97 -4.61 -13.14
CA PHE A 228 10.87 -5.37 -12.55
C PHE A 228 9.88 -5.82 -13.62
N PHE A 229 9.09 -6.83 -13.28
CA PHE A 229 8.09 -7.45 -14.13
C PHE A 229 6.71 -7.14 -13.57
N VAL A 230 5.79 -6.78 -14.45
CA VAL A 230 4.38 -6.56 -14.14
C VAL A 230 3.56 -7.41 -15.10
N THR A 231 2.55 -8.10 -14.60
CA THR A 231 1.66 -8.92 -15.44
C THR A 231 0.26 -8.36 -15.46
N ARG A 232 -0.42 -8.56 -16.58
CA ARG A 232 -1.74 -8.03 -16.84
C ARG A 232 -2.79 -9.14 -16.93
N ALA A 233 -4.04 -8.76 -16.74
CA ALA A 233 -5.18 -9.66 -16.81
C ALA A 233 -5.45 -10.22 -18.22
N ASP A 234 -4.88 -9.61 -19.27
CA ASP A 234 -4.98 -10.03 -20.67
C ASP A 234 -3.85 -10.98 -21.10
N GLY A 235 -3.06 -11.49 -20.16
CA GLY A 235 -2.00 -12.46 -20.42
C GLY A 235 -0.69 -11.87 -20.96
N ASN A 236 -0.55 -10.54 -20.89
CA ASN A 236 0.68 -9.85 -21.21
C ASN A 236 1.59 -9.67 -20.00
N VAL A 237 2.89 -9.69 -20.25
CA VAL A 237 3.94 -9.38 -19.28
C VAL A 237 4.72 -8.16 -19.75
N ASP A 238 4.75 -7.14 -18.90
CA ASP A 238 5.46 -5.89 -19.08
C ASP A 238 6.76 -5.92 -18.27
N VAL A 239 7.88 -5.70 -18.95
CA VAL A 239 9.20 -5.53 -18.35
C VAL A 239 9.52 -4.06 -18.29
N TRP A 240 9.76 -3.58 -17.08
CA TRP A 240 10.14 -2.21 -16.79
C TRP A 240 11.64 -2.15 -16.52
N ASP A 241 12.34 -1.21 -17.19
CA ASP A 241 13.74 -0.90 -16.93
C ASP A 241 13.86 0.61 -16.66
N LEU A 242 14.03 0.97 -15.39
CA LEU A 242 14.11 2.38 -14.96
C LEU A 242 15.31 3.15 -15.53
N LEU A 243 16.33 2.46 -16.07
CA LEU A 243 17.43 3.11 -16.79
C LEU A 243 17.10 3.46 -18.24
N ASP A 244 16.11 2.78 -18.82
CA ASP A 244 15.66 3.01 -20.19
C ASP A 244 14.45 3.95 -20.18
N LYS A 245 13.34 3.52 -19.57
CA LYS A 245 12.09 4.29 -19.52
C LYS A 245 11.39 4.11 -18.18
N SER A 246 10.99 5.23 -17.59
CA SER A 246 10.23 5.26 -16.34
C SER A 246 8.72 5.48 -16.51
N HIS A 247 8.26 5.82 -17.72
CA HIS A 247 6.87 6.20 -18.00
C HIS A 247 6.10 5.15 -18.82
N GLU A 248 6.79 4.18 -19.41
CA GLU A 248 6.21 3.07 -20.19
C GLU A 248 7.11 1.83 -20.08
N PRO A 249 6.60 0.62 -20.31
CA PRO A 249 7.42 -0.59 -20.26
C PRO A 249 8.45 -0.61 -21.40
N SER A 250 9.64 -1.15 -21.12
CA SER A 250 10.69 -1.36 -22.12
C SER A 250 10.37 -2.52 -23.06
N LEU A 251 9.64 -3.53 -22.57
CA LEU A 251 9.20 -4.68 -23.35
C LEU A 251 7.83 -5.15 -22.87
N THR A 252 6.91 -5.37 -23.80
CA THR A 252 5.64 -6.05 -23.55
C THR A 252 5.62 -7.35 -24.35
N GLN A 253 5.40 -8.48 -23.68
CA GLN A 253 5.31 -9.80 -24.30
C GLN A 253 3.96 -10.44 -24.00
N ASN A 254 3.24 -10.84 -25.05
CA ASN A 254 2.07 -11.69 -24.90
C ASN A 254 2.51 -13.14 -24.62
N VAL A 255 2.02 -13.72 -23.52
CA VAL A 255 2.40 -15.07 -23.08
C VAL A 255 1.24 -16.03 -23.21
N THR A 256 0.04 -15.57 -22.87
CA THR A 256 -1.19 -16.37 -22.91
C THR A 256 -2.38 -15.46 -23.24
N SER A 257 -3.50 -16.04 -23.65
CA SER A 257 -4.79 -15.35 -23.73
C SER A 257 -5.57 -15.35 -22.41
N ALA A 258 -5.07 -16.11 -21.42
CA ALA A 258 -5.67 -16.28 -20.11
C ALA A 258 -5.16 -15.22 -19.10
N LEU A 259 -5.85 -15.08 -17.96
CA LEU A 259 -5.43 -14.17 -16.91
C LEU A 259 -4.20 -14.73 -16.20
N ILE A 260 -3.12 -13.96 -16.14
CA ILE A 260 -1.93 -14.33 -15.37
C ILE A 260 -2.21 -14.13 -13.88
N THR A 261 -1.96 -15.16 -13.08
CA THR A 261 -2.19 -15.17 -11.62
C THR A 261 -0.92 -15.01 -10.81
N SER A 262 0.23 -15.40 -11.36
CA SER A 262 1.50 -15.35 -10.66
C SER A 262 2.67 -15.18 -11.62
N VAL A 263 3.72 -14.49 -11.15
CA VAL A 263 4.99 -14.36 -11.84
C VAL A 263 6.12 -14.47 -10.83
N ASN A 264 7.18 -15.18 -11.19
CA ASN A 264 8.36 -15.30 -10.35
C ASN A 264 9.63 -15.39 -11.23
N PRO A 265 10.50 -14.37 -11.20
CA PRO A 265 11.81 -14.44 -11.82
C PRO A 265 12.77 -15.25 -10.95
N TYR A 266 13.51 -16.17 -11.57
CA TYR A 266 14.48 -17.02 -10.89
C TYR A 266 15.80 -17.06 -11.63
N GLN A 267 16.88 -16.70 -10.94
CA GLN A 267 18.22 -16.81 -11.49
C GLN A 267 18.73 -18.24 -11.30
N VAL A 268 18.83 -18.99 -12.40
CA VAL A 268 19.36 -20.35 -12.39
C VAL A 268 20.89 -20.33 -12.34
N SER A 269 21.51 -19.42 -13.10
CA SER A 269 22.97 -19.22 -13.11
C SER A 269 23.33 -17.78 -13.46
N SER A 270 24.63 -17.44 -13.45
CA SER A 270 25.11 -16.15 -13.96
C SER A 270 24.79 -15.92 -15.44
N LYS A 271 24.57 -17.00 -16.20
CA LYS A 271 24.27 -16.94 -17.63
C LYS A 271 22.80 -17.18 -17.96
N GLN A 272 21.95 -17.53 -16.99
CA GLN A 272 20.56 -17.89 -17.27
C GLN A 272 19.63 -17.42 -16.15
N GLN A 273 18.59 -16.71 -16.56
CA GLN A 273 17.48 -16.31 -15.71
C GLN A 273 16.19 -16.71 -16.39
N LEU A 274 15.32 -17.37 -15.63
CA LEU A 274 14.01 -17.82 -16.09
C LEU A 274 12.92 -16.96 -15.45
N LEU A 275 11.81 -16.83 -16.15
CA LEU A 275 10.59 -16.20 -15.68
C LEU A 275 9.49 -17.25 -15.71
N SER A 276 9.01 -17.65 -14.53
CA SER A 276 7.87 -18.56 -14.41
C SER A 276 6.58 -17.77 -14.27
N ILE A 277 5.58 -18.10 -15.08
CA ILE A 277 4.29 -17.41 -15.13
C ILE A 277 3.18 -18.45 -15.02
N GLY A 278 2.33 -18.32 -14.00
CA GLY A 278 1.14 -19.15 -13.85
C GLY A 278 -0.10 -18.41 -14.34
N ASP A 279 -0.97 -19.08 -15.08
CA ASP A 279 -2.28 -18.54 -15.48
C ASP A 279 -3.45 -19.11 -14.68
N ASN A 280 -4.65 -18.58 -14.89
CA ASN A 280 -5.87 -18.99 -14.19
C ASN A 280 -6.48 -20.30 -14.73
N VAL A 281 -5.97 -20.83 -15.85
CA VAL A 281 -6.36 -22.13 -16.40
C VAL A 281 -5.53 -23.26 -15.79
N GLY A 282 -4.48 -22.92 -15.04
CA GLY A 282 -3.60 -23.85 -14.35
C GLY A 282 -2.36 -24.24 -15.17
N THR A 283 -2.03 -23.47 -16.22
CA THR A 283 -0.83 -23.69 -17.02
C THR A 283 0.35 -22.89 -16.44
N LEU A 284 1.52 -23.54 -16.39
CA LEU A 284 2.78 -22.91 -16.05
C LEU A 284 3.58 -22.65 -17.34
N HIS A 285 3.86 -21.38 -17.60
CA HIS A 285 4.72 -20.93 -18.70
C HIS A 285 6.11 -20.61 -18.14
N ILE A 286 7.17 -21.07 -18.82
CA ILE A 286 8.55 -20.79 -18.44
C ILE A 286 9.23 -20.11 -19.63
N MET A 287 9.76 -18.92 -19.40
CA MET A 287 10.45 -18.12 -20.42
C MET A 287 11.86 -17.79 -19.98
N GLU A 288 12.78 -17.65 -20.93
CA GLU A 288 14.12 -17.14 -20.62
C GLU A 288 14.16 -15.61 -20.72
N VAL A 289 14.70 -14.97 -19.68
CA VAL A 289 14.89 -13.52 -19.67
C VAL A 289 16.07 -13.15 -20.59
N PRO A 290 15.87 -12.27 -21.59
CA PRO A 290 16.91 -11.83 -22.52
C PRO A 290 18.14 -11.25 -21.81
N TRP A 291 19.31 -11.38 -22.46
CA TRP A 291 20.60 -10.97 -21.91
C TRP A 291 20.63 -9.50 -21.42
N ASN A 292 20.06 -8.58 -22.19
CA ASN A 292 19.98 -7.16 -21.87
C ASN A 292 19.13 -6.86 -20.62
N LEU A 293 18.15 -7.71 -20.30
CA LEU A 293 17.26 -7.53 -19.15
C LEU A 293 17.75 -8.22 -17.87
N ARG A 294 18.76 -9.12 -17.98
CA ARG A 294 19.36 -9.81 -16.83
C ARG A 294 20.79 -9.39 -16.50
N ARG A 295 21.53 -8.80 -17.44
CA ARG A 295 22.90 -8.35 -17.19
C ARG A 295 22.89 -6.91 -16.68
N PRO A 296 23.34 -6.65 -15.44
CA PRO A 296 23.46 -5.28 -14.95
C PRO A 296 24.54 -4.51 -15.72
N SER A 297 24.26 -3.24 -15.97
CA SER A 297 25.22 -2.25 -16.44
C SER A 297 26.23 -1.88 -15.35
N VAL A 298 27.35 -1.28 -15.75
CA VAL A 298 28.39 -0.86 -14.80
C VAL A 298 27.81 0.22 -13.89
N ASN A 299 27.99 0.06 -12.58
CA ASN A 299 27.51 1.02 -11.57
C ASN A 299 25.98 1.20 -11.53
N GLU A 300 25.21 0.26 -12.09
CA GLU A 300 23.73 0.36 -12.19
C GLU A 300 23.06 0.64 -10.85
N LYS A 301 23.52 -0.03 -9.78
CA LYS A 301 22.97 0.14 -8.43
C LYS A 301 23.04 1.60 -7.99
N ASN A 302 24.20 2.25 -8.14
CA ASN A 302 24.39 3.63 -7.73
C ASN A 302 23.59 4.60 -8.62
N ILE A 303 23.42 4.29 -9.91
CA ILE A 303 22.60 5.11 -10.81
C ILE A 303 21.13 5.07 -10.40
N ILE A 304 20.60 3.89 -10.06
CA ILE A 304 19.23 3.72 -9.59
C ILE A 304 19.03 4.33 -8.19
N GLU A 305 20.02 4.23 -7.31
CA GLU A 305 20.00 4.91 -6.01
C GLU A 305 19.88 6.43 -6.18
N ASN A 306 20.71 7.02 -7.03
CA ASN A 306 20.64 8.44 -7.39
C ASN A 306 19.30 8.83 -8.06
N PHE A 307 18.70 7.92 -8.84
CA PHE A 307 17.34 8.13 -9.37
C PHE A 307 16.33 8.28 -8.24
N PHE A 308 16.33 7.36 -7.27
CA PHE A 308 15.43 7.44 -6.12
C PHE A 308 15.68 8.68 -5.26
N GLU A 309 16.93 9.07 -5.00
CA GLU A 309 17.24 10.28 -4.24
C GLU A 309 16.74 11.58 -4.92
N ARG A 310 16.83 11.65 -6.24
CA ARG A 310 16.26 12.76 -7.02
C ARG A 310 14.75 12.81 -6.88
N GLU A 311 14.07 11.66 -6.92
CA GLU A 311 12.62 11.60 -6.73
C GLU A 311 12.19 12.01 -5.31
N VAL A 312 12.94 11.61 -4.28
CA VAL A 312 12.72 12.09 -2.90
C VAL A 312 12.83 13.62 -2.83
N SER A 313 13.86 14.19 -3.46
CA SER A 313 14.07 15.64 -3.48
C SER A 313 12.94 16.36 -4.23
N ARG A 314 12.47 15.77 -5.35
CA ARG A 314 11.32 16.28 -6.11
C ARG A 314 10.05 16.27 -5.27
N LEU A 315 9.77 15.20 -4.52
CA LEU A 315 8.59 15.11 -3.65
C LEU A 315 8.60 16.18 -2.55
N LYS A 316 9.74 16.40 -1.89
CA LYS A 316 9.91 17.48 -0.90
C LYS A 316 9.60 18.85 -1.51
N PHE A 317 10.16 19.14 -2.68
CA PHE A 317 9.88 20.38 -3.40
C PHE A 317 8.39 20.55 -3.76
N VAL A 318 7.74 19.48 -4.23
CA VAL A 318 6.31 19.50 -4.56
C VAL A 318 5.46 19.75 -3.30
N GLU A 319 5.82 19.14 -2.17
CA GLU A 319 5.13 19.35 -0.89
C GLU A 319 5.24 20.81 -0.42
N GLU A 320 6.44 21.39 -0.46
CA GLU A 320 6.66 22.81 -0.14
C GLU A 320 5.85 23.73 -1.07
N ARG A 321 5.85 23.45 -2.39
CA ARG A 321 5.05 24.22 -3.35
C ARG A 321 3.54 24.07 -3.11
N ARG A 322 3.07 22.89 -2.71
CA ARG A 322 1.65 22.70 -2.31
C ARG A 322 1.30 23.56 -1.10
N LYS A 323 2.16 23.62 -0.07
CA LYS A 323 1.95 24.47 1.12
C LYS A 323 1.88 25.95 0.74
N ILE A 324 2.74 26.41 -0.18
CA ILE A 324 2.72 27.80 -0.67
C ILE A 324 1.41 28.09 -1.42
N ARG A 325 1.03 27.25 -2.40
CA ARG A 325 -0.21 27.43 -3.17
C ARG A 325 -1.46 27.41 -2.31
N ALA A 326 -1.49 26.57 -1.27
CA ALA A 326 -2.60 26.52 -0.31
C ALA A 326 -2.74 27.87 0.42
N LYS A 327 -1.63 28.46 0.86
CA LYS A 327 -1.63 29.81 1.48
C LYS A 327 -2.05 30.89 0.50
N GLU A 328 -1.54 30.87 -0.73
CA GLU A 328 -1.95 31.82 -1.78
C GLU A 328 -3.45 31.73 -2.08
N THR A 329 -4.00 30.52 -2.13
CA THR A 329 -5.44 30.30 -2.36
C THR A 329 -6.28 30.84 -1.21
N VAL A 330 -5.85 30.63 0.04
CA VAL A 330 -6.55 31.19 1.23
C VAL A 330 -6.49 32.71 1.21
N ASN A 331 -5.31 33.30 0.97
CA ASN A 331 -5.14 34.76 0.91
C ASN A 331 -5.96 35.38 -0.23
N ASN A 332 -6.02 34.75 -1.40
CA ASN A 332 -6.86 35.23 -2.50
C ASN A 332 -8.35 35.16 -2.16
N LYS A 333 -8.82 34.07 -1.56
CA LYS A 333 -10.22 33.96 -1.07
C LYS A 333 -10.54 35.01 0.00
N GLU A 334 -9.61 35.32 0.89
CA GLU A 334 -9.80 36.38 1.89
C GLU A 334 -9.84 37.78 1.26
N ASN A 335 -9.05 38.03 0.21
CA ASN A 335 -9.06 39.28 -0.53
C ASN A 335 -10.28 39.43 -1.47
N GLU A 336 -10.89 38.35 -1.93
CA GLU A 336 -12.10 38.37 -2.78
C GLU A 336 -13.40 38.55 -1.99
N LYS A 337 -13.50 38.00 -0.76
CA LYS A 337 -14.67 38.18 0.12
C LYS A 337 -15.13 39.64 0.29
N PRO A 338 -14.27 40.65 0.55
CA PRO A 338 -14.70 42.03 0.64
C PRO A 338 -15.10 42.62 -0.72
N LYS A 339 -14.52 42.15 -1.83
CA LYS A 339 -14.89 42.59 -3.19
C LYS A 339 -16.25 42.04 -3.62
N GLU A 340 -16.54 40.77 -3.32
CA GLU A 340 -17.85 40.15 -3.55
C GLU A 340 -18.93 40.83 -2.71
N LYS A 341 -18.66 41.10 -1.43
CA LYS A 341 -19.59 41.87 -0.57
C LYS A 341 -19.85 43.27 -1.13
N ALA A 342 -18.80 44.00 -1.52
CA ALA A 342 -18.94 45.32 -2.11
C ALA A 342 -19.74 45.29 -3.44
N GLN A 343 -19.55 44.28 -4.29
CA GLN A 343 -20.35 44.12 -5.51
C GLN A 343 -21.83 43.81 -5.22
N VAL A 344 -22.12 42.96 -4.23
CA VAL A 344 -23.50 42.66 -3.82
C VAL A 344 -24.17 43.89 -3.23
N ASP A 345 -23.47 44.65 -2.39
CA ASP A 345 -23.99 45.88 -1.79
C ASP A 345 -24.22 46.97 -2.85
N THR A 346 -23.31 47.10 -3.83
CA THR A 346 -23.48 48.03 -4.96
C THR A 346 -24.67 47.65 -5.83
N LYS A 347 -24.88 46.36 -6.09
CA LYS A 347 -26.02 45.89 -6.90
C LYS A 347 -27.36 46.15 -6.21
N LYS A 348 -27.45 45.92 -4.90
CA LYS A 348 -28.66 46.24 -4.11
C LYS A 348 -28.99 47.73 -4.15
N LEU A 349 -27.98 48.60 -4.05
CA LEU A 349 -28.16 50.05 -4.15
C LEU A 349 -28.70 50.48 -5.53
N ILE A 350 -28.24 49.84 -6.61
CA ILE A 350 -28.73 50.12 -7.97
C ILE A 350 -30.19 49.63 -8.13
N ASP A 351 -30.50 48.41 -7.66
CA ASP A 351 -31.86 47.85 -7.73
C ASP A 351 -32.86 48.70 -6.91
N GLU A 352 -32.45 49.22 -5.75
CA GLU A 352 -33.26 50.14 -4.94
C GLU A 352 -33.50 51.48 -5.67
N GLN A 353 -32.47 52.06 -6.29
CA GLN A 353 -32.59 53.30 -7.06
C GLN A 353 -33.46 53.16 -8.31
N GLU A 354 -33.37 52.04 -9.03
CA GLU A 354 -34.26 51.76 -10.18
C GLU A 354 -35.72 51.63 -9.72
N SER A 355 -35.97 50.95 -8.61
CA SER A 355 -37.33 50.82 -8.05
C SER A 355 -37.93 52.18 -7.64
N GLU A 356 -37.12 53.07 -7.05
CA GLU A 356 -37.56 54.42 -6.70
C GLU A 356 -37.85 55.28 -7.93
N TRP A 357 -37.00 55.20 -8.96
CA TRP A 357 -37.20 55.88 -10.24
C TRP A 357 -38.48 55.42 -10.94
N GLU A 358 -38.73 54.11 -11.01
CA GLU A 358 -39.95 53.56 -11.58
C GLU A 358 -41.21 54.00 -10.83
N ALA A 359 -41.16 54.05 -9.50
CA ALA A 359 -42.29 54.52 -8.69
C ALA A 359 -42.60 56.00 -8.99
N LYS A 360 -41.56 56.83 -9.10
CA LYS A 360 -41.70 58.25 -9.45
C LYS A 360 -42.24 58.44 -10.87
N ALA A 361 -41.72 57.70 -11.85
CA ALA A 361 -42.22 57.74 -13.22
C ALA A 361 -43.70 57.32 -13.33
N ARG A 362 -44.12 56.32 -12.54
CA ARG A 362 -45.55 55.94 -12.46
C ARG A 362 -46.41 57.06 -11.87
N GLN A 363 -45.95 57.73 -10.82
CA GLN A 363 -46.67 58.87 -10.24
C GLN A 363 -46.78 60.04 -11.23
N GLU A 364 -45.69 60.39 -11.93
CA GLU A 364 -45.71 61.44 -12.96
C GLU A 364 -46.66 61.11 -14.12
N TYR A 365 -46.72 59.84 -14.53
CA TYR A 365 -47.66 59.38 -15.55
C TYR A 365 -49.13 59.45 -15.10
N GLN A 366 -49.42 59.10 -13.84
CA GLN A 366 -50.77 59.26 -13.28
C GLN A 366 -51.18 60.73 -13.22
N ASN A 367 -50.27 61.61 -12.78
CA ASN A 367 -50.51 63.05 -12.79
C ASN A 367 -50.76 63.58 -14.21
N TYR A 368 -50.05 63.07 -15.22
CA TYR A 368 -50.31 63.40 -16.63
C TYR A 368 -51.71 62.97 -17.06
N LEU A 369 -52.14 61.73 -16.74
CA LEU A 369 -53.48 61.24 -17.08
C LEU A 369 -54.58 62.07 -16.41
N GLU A 370 -54.39 62.50 -15.17
CA GLU A 370 -55.33 63.39 -14.48
C GLU A 370 -55.40 64.78 -15.13
N MET A 371 -54.25 65.34 -15.51
CA MET A 371 -54.18 66.62 -16.24
C MET A 371 -54.84 66.50 -17.62
N GLU A 372 -54.59 65.42 -18.35
CA GLU A 372 -55.22 65.14 -19.65
C GLU A 372 -56.74 64.98 -19.50
N LYS A 373 -57.20 64.26 -18.48
CA LYS A 373 -58.64 64.13 -18.16
C LYS A 373 -59.28 65.50 -17.93
N ARG A 374 -58.69 66.32 -17.05
CA ARG A 374 -59.17 67.69 -16.79
C ARG A 374 -59.18 68.57 -18.04
N PHE A 375 -58.13 68.50 -18.85
CA PHE A 375 -58.02 69.28 -20.08
C PHE A 375 -59.08 68.90 -21.12
N LEU A 376 -59.37 67.60 -21.24
CA LEU A 376 -60.43 67.10 -22.13
C LEU A 376 -61.85 67.46 -21.65
N GLU A 377 -62.07 67.50 -20.33
CA GLU A 377 -63.31 68.00 -19.72
C GLU A 377 -63.48 69.50 -20.00
N GLU A 378 -62.42 70.30 -19.88
CA GLU A 378 -62.44 71.76 -20.12
C GLU A 378 -62.72 72.12 -21.60
N LEU A 379 -62.27 71.27 -22.54
CA LEU A 379 -62.54 71.41 -23.97
C LEU A 379 -63.92 70.89 -24.42
N GLY A 380 -64.72 70.32 -23.50
CA GLY A 380 -66.07 69.81 -23.79
C GLY A 380 -66.10 68.55 -24.67
N ILE A 381 -64.98 67.83 -24.76
CA ILE A 381 -64.86 66.60 -25.58
C ILE A 381 -65.20 65.35 -24.73
N ARG A 382 -65.19 65.46 -23.40
CA ARG A 382 -65.48 64.38 -22.46
C ARG A 382 -66.40 64.88 -21.33
N GLU A 383 -67.48 64.15 -21.03
CA GLU A 383 -68.38 64.48 -19.91
C GLU A 383 -67.73 64.08 -18.57
N PRO A 384 -67.92 64.86 -17.49
CA PRO A 384 -67.36 64.53 -16.19
C PRO A 384 -67.99 63.24 -15.66
N ASP A 385 -67.16 62.32 -15.18
CA ASP A 385 -67.63 61.09 -14.56
C ASP A 385 -68.45 61.47 -13.31
N ASN A 386 -69.77 61.26 -13.35
CA ASN A 386 -70.62 61.29 -12.16
C ASN A 386 -70.34 60.00 -11.36
N ASP A 387 -69.46 60.12 -10.36
CA ASP A 387 -69.23 59.06 -9.38
C ASP A 387 -70.52 58.77 -8.58
N LEU A 388 -70.80 57.48 -8.39
CA LEU A 388 -71.83 56.93 -7.50
C LEU A 388 -71.16 56.13 -6.37
#